data_AF-A0A2V8L8P7-F1
#
_entry.id   AF-A0A2V8L8P7-F1
#
_cell.length_a   1.000
_cell.length_b   1.000
_cell.length_c   1.000
_cell.angle_alpha   90.00
_cell.angle_beta   90.00
_cell.angle_gamma   90.00
#
_symmetry.space_group_name_H-M   'P 1'
#
loop_
_entity.id
_entity.type
_entity.pdbx_description
1 polymer ?
#
loop_
_entity_poly.entity_id
_entity_poly.type
_entity_poly.pdbx_seq_one_letter_code
_entity_poly.pdbx_strand_id
1 'polypeptide(L)' 'AILRDRLGYIITGVDVLRSGRWPLKDREPCALETTVPGILAAGDIRAGSTKRVGFAVGDGSLAVTCVHKLTAIRA' A
#
# COMPACT_ATOMS: atom_id res chain seq x y z
N ALA A 1 -8.15 2.74 -11.65
CA ALA A 1 -6.71 2.97 -11.86
C ALA A 1 -6.03 3.22 -10.50
N ILE A 2 -4.73 2.91 -10.36
CA ILE A 2 -3.96 3.17 -9.14
C ILE A 2 -3.73 4.68 -8.97
N LEU A 3 -4.06 5.22 -7.79
CA LEU A 3 -3.90 6.64 -7.46
C LEU A 3 -2.44 7.00 -7.20
N ARG A 4 -2.06 8.21 -7.62
CA ARG A 4 -0.73 8.79 -7.45
C ARG A 4 -0.83 10.20 -6.86
N ASP A 5 0.23 10.62 -6.18
CA ASP A 5 0.39 12.00 -5.73
C ASP A 5 0.76 12.95 -6.90
N ARG A 6 0.97 14.23 -6.59
CA ARG A 6 1.33 15.25 -7.60
C ARG A 6 2.71 15.02 -8.25
N LEU A 7 3.57 14.24 -7.61
CA LEU A 7 4.90 13.88 -8.12
C LEU A 7 4.88 12.55 -8.89
N GLY A 8 3.73 11.88 -8.97
CA GLY A 8 3.55 10.62 -9.69
C GLY A 8 3.83 9.36 -8.85
N TYR A 9 4.10 9.49 -7.55
CA TYR A 9 4.31 8.33 -6.67
C TYR A 9 3.00 7.69 -6.22
N ILE A 10 3.01 6.38 -6.02
CA ILE A 10 1.83 5.59 -5.65
C ILE A 10 1.42 5.87 -4.21
N ILE A 11 0.14 6.17 -3.99
CA ILE A 11 -0.44 6.32 -2.65
C ILE A 11 -0.76 4.93 -2.08
N THR A 12 -0.37 4.66 -0.83
CA THR A 12 -0.59 3.37 -0.16
C THR A 12 -1.18 3.52 1.24
N GLY A 13 -1.82 2.45 1.75
CA GLY A 13 -2.19 2.32 3.17
C GLY A 13 -3.11 3.42 3.69
N VAL A 14 -2.75 4.04 4.82
CA VAL A 14 -3.60 5.06 5.46
C VAL A 14 -3.87 6.25 4.55
N ASP A 15 -2.97 6.59 3.64
CA ASP A 15 -3.17 7.71 2.71
C ASP A 15 -4.17 7.34 1.60
N VAL A 16 -4.34 6.04 1.30
CA VAL A 16 -5.46 5.55 0.47
C VAL A 16 -6.79 5.74 1.18
N LEU A 17 -6.89 5.44 2.48
CA LEU A 17 -8.10 5.73 3.27
C LEU A 17 -8.42 7.22 3.27
N ARG A 18 -7.42 8.06 3.56
CA ARG A 18 -7.57 9.53 3.60
C ARG A 18 -7.95 10.11 2.24
N SER A 19 -7.58 9.47 1.14
CA SER A 19 -7.99 9.89 -0.20
C SER A 19 -9.49 9.68 -0.49
N GLY A 20 -10.20 8.90 0.33
CA GLY A 20 -11.59 8.52 0.10
C GLY A 20 -11.80 7.60 -1.11
N ARG A 21 -10.72 7.04 -1.69
CA ARG A 21 -10.76 6.18 -2.89
C ARG A 21 -10.69 4.70 -2.59
N TRP A 22 -10.69 4.31 -1.32
CA TRP A 22 -10.69 2.90 -0.93
C TRP A 22 -12.07 2.26 -1.19
N PRO A 23 -12.15 1.16 -1.97
CA PRO A 23 -13.46 0.64 -2.40
C PRO A 23 -14.09 -0.38 -1.43
N LEU A 24 -13.32 -0.95 -0.50
CA LEU A 24 -13.81 -1.99 0.42
C LEU A 24 -14.32 -1.37 1.72
N LYS A 25 -15.48 -1.84 2.20
CA LYS A 25 -16.14 -1.34 3.41
C LYS A 25 -15.93 -2.23 4.63
N ASP A 26 -15.59 -3.49 4.38
CA ASP A 26 -15.42 -4.58 5.34
C ASP A 26 -14.00 -4.63 5.92
N ARG A 27 -13.04 -3.92 5.32
CA ARG A 27 -11.68 -3.80 5.84
C ARG A 27 -10.97 -2.53 5.38
N GLU A 28 -9.93 -2.19 6.12
CA GLU A 28 -8.96 -1.18 5.73
C GLU A 28 -7.86 -1.75 4.79
N PRO A 29 -7.20 -0.90 3.98
CA PRO A 29 -6.03 -1.30 3.21
C PRO A 29 -4.87 -1.64 4.13
N CYS A 30 -4.05 -2.61 3.74
CA CYS A 30 -2.77 -2.84 4.41
C CYS A 30 -1.79 -1.69 4.11
N ALA A 31 -0.70 -1.58 4.87
CA ALA A 31 0.24 -0.46 4.79
C ALA A 31 0.83 -0.20 3.38
N LEU A 32 1.02 -1.25 2.58
CA LEU A 32 1.57 -1.16 1.21
C LEU A 32 0.52 -1.22 0.12
N GLU A 33 -0.75 -1.36 0.48
CA GLU A 33 -1.81 -1.60 -0.49
C GLU A 33 -2.21 -0.30 -1.18
N THR A 34 -2.37 -0.38 -2.50
CA THR A 34 -2.77 0.75 -3.34
C THR A 34 -4.27 1.00 -3.28
N THR A 35 -4.80 1.95 -4.06
CA THR A 35 -6.25 2.11 -4.23
C THR A 35 -6.95 0.94 -4.93
N VAL A 36 -6.19 -0.03 -5.46
CA VAL A 36 -6.73 -1.28 -6.00
C VAL A 36 -6.46 -2.39 -4.98
N PRO A 37 -7.51 -2.97 -4.36
CA PRO A 37 -7.35 -4.04 -3.38
C PRO A 37 -6.56 -5.23 -3.92
N GLY A 38 -5.65 -5.76 -3.11
CA GLY A 38 -4.74 -6.87 -3.43
C GLY A 38 -3.45 -6.44 -4.13
N ILE A 39 -3.36 -5.21 -4.65
CA ILE A 39 -2.14 -4.71 -5.28
C ILE A 39 -1.32 -3.93 -4.26
N LEU A 40 -0.06 -4.35 -4.08
CA LEU A 40 0.89 -3.73 -3.17
C LEU A 40 1.94 -2.93 -3.96
N ALA A 41 2.39 -1.82 -3.38
CA ALA A 41 3.52 -1.04 -3.86
C ALA A 41 4.56 -0.91 -2.74
N ALA A 42 5.84 -1.14 -3.06
CA ALA A 42 6.95 -1.18 -2.11
C ALA A 42 8.12 -0.33 -2.61
N GLY A 43 8.87 0.28 -1.68
CA GLY A 43 10.07 1.04 -1.96
C GLY A 43 9.80 2.42 -2.55
N ASP A 44 10.72 2.87 -3.40
CA ASP A 44 10.80 4.28 -3.82
C ASP A 44 9.67 4.71 -4.76
N ILE A 45 8.85 3.78 -5.23
CA ILE A 45 7.64 4.10 -6.00
C ILE A 45 6.52 4.67 -5.13
N ARG A 46 6.57 4.50 -3.81
CA ARG A 46 5.55 4.99 -2.88
C ARG A 46 5.67 6.48 -2.59
N ALA A 47 4.54 7.13 -2.44
CA ALA A 47 4.46 8.50 -1.91
C ALA A 47 4.97 8.50 -0.46
N GLY A 48 5.77 9.51 -0.10
CA GLY A 48 6.29 9.66 1.26
C GLY A 48 7.33 8.63 1.71
N SER A 49 7.81 7.73 0.84
CA SER A 49 8.92 6.85 1.20
C SER A 49 10.23 7.63 1.36
N THR A 50 11.12 7.13 2.22
CA THR A 50 12.40 7.77 2.56
C THR A 50 13.38 7.85 1.39
N LYS A 51 13.10 7.18 0.26
CA LYS A 51 13.97 7.11 -0.94
C LYS A 51 15.35 6.51 -0.65
N ARG A 52 15.38 5.39 0.06
CA ARG A 52 16.61 4.74 0.56
C ARG A 52 16.45 3.22 0.53
N VAL A 53 17.50 2.52 0.07
CA VAL A 53 17.51 1.07 -0.10
C VAL A 53 17.09 0.30 1.17
N GLY A 54 17.54 0.72 2.36
CA GLY A 54 17.19 0.03 3.61
C GLY A 54 15.68 0.05 3.91
N PHE A 55 14.99 1.15 3.60
CA PHE A 55 13.54 1.25 3.77
C PHE A 55 12.80 0.43 2.70
N ALA A 56 13.29 0.43 1.46
CA ALA A 56 12.74 -0.41 0.40
C ALA A 56 12.86 -1.92 0.72
N VAL A 57 13.98 -2.34 1.33
CA VAL A 57 14.15 -3.72 1.84
C VAL A 57 13.14 -4.01 2.95
N GLY A 58 12.95 -3.08 3.88
CA GLY A 58 11.93 -3.19 4.94
C GLY A 58 10.51 -3.36 4.39
N ASP A 59 10.17 -2.63 3.32
CA ASP A 59 8.89 -2.81 2.62
C ASP A 59 8.71 -4.23 2.06
N GLY A 60 9.79 -4.92 1.69
CA GLY A 60 9.72 -6.33 1.28
C GLY A 60 9.20 -7.26 2.38
N SER A 61 9.66 -7.06 3.63
CA SER A 61 9.13 -7.80 4.79
C SER A 61 7.69 -7.42 5.09
N LEU A 62 7.37 -6.12 5.03
CA LEU A 62 6.01 -5.62 5.25
C LEU A 62 5.03 -6.12 4.19
N ALA A 63 5.49 -6.37 2.96
CA ALA A 63 4.68 -6.97 1.90
C ALA A 63 4.21 -8.38 2.28
N VAL A 64 5.07 -9.18 2.93
CA VAL A 64 4.69 -10.51 3.44
C VAL A 64 3.62 -10.39 4.53
N THR A 65 3.80 -9.45 5.47
CA THR A 65 2.77 -9.15 6.49
C THR A 65 1.44 -8.74 5.87
N CYS A 66 1.47 -7.90 4.82
CA CYS A 66 0.30 -7.51 4.06
C CYS A 66 -0.38 -8.71 3.39
N VAL A 67 0.38 -9.59 2.73
CA VAL A 67 -0.16 -10.80 2.08
C VAL A 67 -0.88 -11.67 3.11
N HIS A 68 -0.27 -11.92 4.28
CA HIS A 68 -0.92 -12.70 5.33
C HIS A 68 -2.26 -12.08 5.77
N LYS A 69 -2.33 -10.75 5.94
CA LYS A 69 -3.60 -10.08 6.26
C LYS A 69 -4.64 -10.24 5.15
N LEU A 70 -4.22 -10.12 3.89
CA LEU A 70 -5.12 -10.21 2.74
C LEU A 70 -5.64 -11.62 2.49
N THR A 71 -4.83 -12.65 2.74
CA THR A 71 -5.23 -14.05 2.58
C THR A 71 -5.96 -14.58 3.80
N ALA A 72 -5.66 -14.10 5.01
CA ALA A 72 -6.41 -14.46 6.21
C ALA A 72 -7.87 -14.01 6.18
N ILE A 73 -8.19 -12.93 5.45
CA ILE A 73 -9.58 -12.46 5.24
C ILE A 73 -10.37 -13.38 4.29
N ARG A 74 -9.69 -14.32 3.59
CA ARG A 74 -10.33 -15.28 2.66
C ARG A 74 -10.54 -16.68 3.26
N ALA A 75 -10.29 -16.88 4.55
CA ALA A 75 -10.62 -18.09 5.29
C ALA A 75 -11.95 -17.90 6.04
#